data_AF-X1MJ14-F1
#
_entry.id   AF-X1MJ14-F1
#
_cell.length_a   1.000
_cell.length_b   1.000
_cell.length_c   1.000
_cell.angle_alpha   90.00
_cell.angle_beta   90.00
_cell.angle_gamma   90.00
#
_symmetry.space_group_name_H-M   'P 1'
#
loop_
_entity.id
_entity.type
_entity.pdbx_description
1 polymer ?
#
loop_
_entity_poly.entity_id
_entity_poly.type
_entity_poly.pdbx_seq_one_letter_code
_entity_poly.pdbx_strand_id
1 'polypeptide(L)'
;MSTLQRIICVSLVVLISITLLFCGCKPAEEPTPEEFTLGLSISTLDNPFFVTLKEGAEEAAEKVGVKLVIVDCENDPTKEAANLEDLIAKKVNALLINPTDAEAVVPSIEKANAANIPVFTVDRAAAGGEIVSHIASDNVAGGRMAGEKLAELLGSKGKVVELEGITGTSSARERGQGFNEVMSENSDIEIVARQTADYDRAKGLSVFEN
;
A
#
# COMPACT_ATOMS: atom_id res chain seq x y z
N MET A 1 -24.96 -74.22 22.35
CA MET A 1 -25.62 -73.20 21.48
C MET A 1 -26.45 -73.94 20.45
N SER A 2 -27.74 -73.64 20.38
CA SER A 2 -28.65 -74.27 19.41
C SER A 2 -28.29 -73.83 17.98
N THR A 3 -28.65 -74.64 16.98
CA THR A 3 -28.42 -74.35 15.55
C THR A 3 -28.98 -72.97 15.16
N LEU A 4 -30.05 -72.52 15.83
CA LEU A 4 -30.67 -71.21 15.65
C LEU A 4 -29.80 -70.04 16.16
N GLN A 5 -29.07 -70.21 17.26
CA GLN A 5 -28.13 -69.18 17.77
C GLN A 5 -26.92 -69.00 16.86
N ARG A 6 -26.48 -70.05 16.16
CA ARG A 6 -25.37 -69.95 15.20
C ARG A 6 -25.77 -69.18 13.94
N ILE A 7 -27.00 -69.35 13.45
CA ILE A 7 -27.51 -68.65 12.27
C ILE A 7 -27.71 -67.15 12.56
N ILE A 8 -28.24 -66.80 13.74
CA ILE A 8 -28.42 -65.39 14.13
C ILE A 8 -27.07 -64.67 14.30
N CYS A 9 -26.06 -65.32 14.89
CA CYS A 9 -24.72 -64.72 15.02
C CYS A 9 -24.03 -64.53 13.67
N VAL A 10 -24.18 -65.45 12.72
CA VAL A 10 -23.57 -65.32 11.38
C VAL A 10 -24.26 -64.21 10.58
N SER A 11 -25.59 -64.09 10.66
CA SER A 11 -26.33 -63.02 9.97
C SER A 11 -26.04 -61.62 10.53
N LEU A 12 -25.80 -61.49 11.85
CA LEU A 12 -25.44 -60.20 12.47
C LEU A 12 -24.03 -59.74 12.09
N VAL A 13 -23.08 -60.68 11.94
CA VAL A 13 -21.68 -60.38 11.56
C VAL A 13 -21.57 -60.00 10.08
N VAL A 14 -22.38 -60.60 9.21
CA VAL A 14 -22.44 -60.24 7.78
C VAL A 14 -23.05 -58.85 7.58
N LEU A 15 -24.07 -58.46 8.36
CA LEU A 15 -24.68 -57.12 8.27
C LEU A 15 -23.73 -56.00 8.74
N ILE A 16 -22.91 -56.26 9.77
CA ILE A 16 -21.90 -55.33 10.27
C ILE A 16 -20.70 -55.21 9.30
N SER A 17 -20.38 -56.28 8.57
CA SER A 17 -19.27 -56.27 7.61
C SER A 17 -19.60 -55.52 6.31
N ILE A 18 -20.87 -55.44 5.93
CA ILE A 18 -21.31 -54.69 4.73
C ILE A 18 -21.39 -53.18 5.00
N THR A 19 -21.63 -52.76 6.25
CA THR A 19 -21.64 -51.33 6.63
C THR A 19 -20.24 -50.73 6.80
N LEU A 20 -19.20 -51.56 6.96
CA LEU A 20 -17.80 -51.13 7.03
C LEU A 20 -17.12 -50.95 5.65
N LEU A 21 -17.72 -51.43 4.56
CA LEU A 21 -17.18 -51.26 3.20
C LEU A 21 -17.61 -49.96 2.49
N PHE A 22 -18.50 -49.18 3.08
CA PHE A 22 -18.94 -47.88 2.53
C PHE A 22 -18.38 -46.66 3.28
N CYS A 23 -17.42 -46.86 4.19
CA CYS A 23 -16.75 -45.78 4.89
C CYS A 23 -15.42 -45.46 4.22
N GLY A 24 -15.35 -44.33 3.50
CA GLY A 24 -14.16 -43.48 3.64
C GLY A 24 -13.30 -43.17 2.42
N CYS A 25 -13.67 -43.50 1.18
CA CYS A 25 -13.06 -42.81 0.02
C CYS A 25 -13.74 -41.46 -0.18
N LYS A 26 -13.49 -40.51 0.73
CA LYS A 26 -13.64 -39.09 0.41
C LYS A 26 -12.56 -38.81 -0.66
N PRO A 27 -12.89 -38.31 -1.85
CA PRO A 27 -11.88 -37.86 -2.81
C PRO A 27 -10.93 -36.94 -2.04
N ALA A 28 -9.62 -37.18 -2.14
CA ALA A 28 -8.63 -36.25 -1.63
C ALA A 28 -8.93 -34.91 -2.29
N GLU A 29 -9.42 -33.96 -1.49
CA GLU A 29 -9.57 -32.58 -1.91
C GLU A 29 -8.16 -32.13 -2.26
N GLU A 30 -7.89 -31.97 -3.55
CA GLU A 30 -6.59 -31.46 -3.98
C GLU A 30 -6.37 -30.16 -3.21
N PRO A 31 -5.20 -29.97 -2.58
CA PRO A 31 -4.94 -28.75 -1.84
C PRO A 31 -5.17 -27.59 -2.80
N THR A 32 -6.23 -26.82 -2.55
CA THR A 32 -6.46 -25.57 -3.27
C THR A 32 -5.19 -24.76 -3.12
N PRO A 33 -4.57 -24.30 -4.22
CA PRO A 33 -3.40 -23.44 -4.13
C PRO A 33 -3.70 -22.33 -3.12
N GLU A 34 -2.86 -22.16 -2.10
CA GLU A 34 -3.05 -21.07 -1.14
C GLU A 34 -3.10 -19.76 -1.93
N GLU A 35 -4.25 -19.08 -1.88
CA GLU A 35 -4.47 -17.82 -2.60
C GLU A 35 -3.54 -16.76 -2.04
N PHE A 36 -2.49 -16.43 -2.79
CA PHE A 36 -1.52 -15.42 -2.39
C PHE A 36 -2.21 -14.05 -2.37
N THR A 37 -2.31 -13.46 -1.18
CA THR A 37 -3.05 -12.22 -0.91
C THR A 37 -2.11 -11.08 -0.54
N LEU A 38 -2.18 -10.00 -1.29
CA LEU A 38 -1.47 -8.74 -1.06
C LEU A 38 -2.42 -7.72 -0.42
N GLY A 39 -1.94 -6.95 0.56
CA GLY A 39 -2.64 -5.77 1.06
C GLY A 39 -2.04 -4.50 0.49
N LEU A 40 -2.84 -3.63 -0.13
CA LEU A 40 -2.44 -2.29 -0.57
C LEU A 40 -3.13 -1.23 0.28
N SER A 41 -2.36 -0.55 1.12
CA SER A 41 -2.76 0.68 1.81
C SER A 41 -2.48 1.87 0.92
N ILE A 42 -3.53 2.53 0.42
CA ILE A 42 -3.39 3.73 -0.41
C ILE A 42 -3.72 4.98 0.40
N SER A 43 -2.90 6.03 0.27
CA SER A 43 -3.04 7.23 1.11
C SER A 43 -4.40 7.91 0.91
N THR A 44 -4.87 8.05 -0.33
CA THR A 44 -6.17 8.66 -0.66
C THR A 44 -6.62 8.23 -2.06
N LEU A 45 -7.93 8.24 -2.32
CA LEU A 45 -8.49 8.16 -3.67
C LEU A 45 -9.07 9.48 -4.19
N ASP A 46 -8.93 10.59 -3.45
CA ASP A 46 -9.41 11.91 -3.87
C ASP A 46 -8.49 12.58 -4.91
N ASN A 47 -7.27 12.05 -5.09
CA ASN A 47 -6.33 12.50 -6.12
C ASN A 47 -6.29 11.49 -7.28
N PRO A 48 -6.55 11.93 -8.54
CA PRO A 48 -6.54 11.06 -9.72
C PRO A 48 -5.24 10.26 -9.94
N PHE A 49 -4.10 10.75 -9.45
CA PHE A 49 -2.84 10.01 -9.49
C PHE A 49 -2.95 8.68 -8.74
N PHE A 50 -3.53 8.68 -7.54
CA PHE A 50 -3.68 7.47 -6.73
C PHE A 50 -4.78 6.55 -7.24
N VAL A 51 -5.81 7.09 -7.91
CA VAL A 51 -6.76 6.28 -8.68
C VAL A 51 -6.04 5.49 -9.77
N THR A 52 -5.17 6.16 -10.54
CA THR A 52 -4.37 5.51 -11.60
C THR A 52 -3.39 4.48 -11.02
N LEU A 53 -2.75 4.81 -9.89
CA LEU A 53 -1.86 3.88 -9.18
C LEU A 53 -2.61 2.62 -8.76
N LYS A 54 -3.81 2.79 -8.20
CA LYS A 54 -4.69 1.68 -7.80
C LYS A 54 -5.03 0.80 -8.99
N GLU A 55 -5.49 1.38 -10.10
CA GLU A 55 -5.84 0.65 -11.32
C GLU A 55 -4.65 -0.14 -11.87
N GLY A 56 -3.45 0.46 -11.89
CA GLY A 56 -2.23 -0.24 -12.31
C GLY A 56 -1.85 -1.40 -11.39
N ALA A 57 -2.07 -1.25 -10.07
CA ALA A 57 -1.85 -2.33 -9.12
C ALA A 57 -2.86 -3.47 -9.28
N GLU A 58 -4.14 -3.15 -9.51
CA GLU A 58 -5.20 -4.13 -9.81
C GLU A 58 -4.88 -4.92 -11.09
N GLU A 59 -4.51 -4.23 -12.18
CA GLU A 59 -4.14 -4.86 -13.44
C GLU A 59 -2.90 -5.76 -13.28
N ALA A 60 -1.89 -5.31 -12.53
CA ALA A 60 -0.71 -6.12 -12.25
C ALA A 60 -1.05 -7.37 -11.44
N ALA A 61 -1.92 -7.24 -10.43
CA ALA A 61 -2.35 -8.36 -9.59
C ALA A 61 -3.13 -9.41 -10.40
N GLU A 62 -4.06 -8.98 -11.26
CA GLU A 62 -4.80 -9.86 -12.16
C GLU A 62 -3.88 -10.64 -13.11
N LYS A 63 -2.91 -9.94 -13.73
CA LYS A 63 -1.95 -10.56 -14.66
C LYS A 63 -1.12 -11.67 -14.02
N VAL A 64 -0.80 -11.55 -12.73
CA VAL A 64 0.02 -12.54 -12.01
C VAL A 64 -0.82 -13.50 -11.15
N GLY A 65 -2.16 -13.36 -11.17
CA GLY A 65 -3.08 -14.25 -10.48
C GLY A 65 -3.02 -14.17 -8.95
N VAL A 66 -2.72 -12.99 -8.39
CA VAL A 66 -2.71 -12.76 -6.94
C VAL A 66 -3.92 -11.93 -6.53
N LYS A 67 -4.41 -12.16 -5.32
CA LYS A 67 -5.49 -11.36 -4.75
C LYS A 67 -4.93 -10.06 -4.18
N LEU A 68 -5.55 -8.94 -4.52
CA LEU A 68 -5.20 -7.64 -3.98
C LEU A 68 -6.35 -7.09 -3.13
N VAL A 69 -6.08 -6.84 -1.85
CA VAL A 69 -7.01 -6.17 -0.93
C VAL A 69 -6.57 -4.72 -0.81
N ILE A 70 -7.38 -3.80 -1.30
CA ILE A 70 -7.07 -2.36 -1.32
C ILE A 70 -7.87 -1.67 -0.24
N VAL A 71 -7.22 -0.80 0.52
CA VAL A 71 -7.84 0.03 1.56
C VAL A 71 -7.44 1.50 1.37
N ASP A 72 -8.44 2.37 1.30
CA ASP A 72 -8.27 3.82 1.22
C ASP A 72 -8.15 4.43 2.62
N CYS A 73 -7.10 5.22 2.84
CA CYS A 73 -6.79 5.84 4.12
C CYS A 73 -7.29 7.29 4.25
N GLU A 74 -7.83 7.91 3.18
CA GLU A 74 -8.41 9.27 3.22
C GLU A 74 -7.44 10.35 3.77
N ASN A 75 -6.13 10.18 3.52
CA ASN A 75 -5.03 10.97 4.09
C ASN A 75 -5.05 11.05 5.63
N ASP A 76 -5.61 10.05 6.32
CA ASP A 76 -5.66 9.96 7.78
C ASP A 76 -4.69 8.88 8.29
N PRO A 77 -3.59 9.25 8.99
CA PRO A 77 -2.65 8.29 9.57
C PRO A 77 -3.26 7.34 10.61
N THR A 78 -4.29 7.77 11.33
CA THR A 78 -5.00 6.93 12.29
C THR A 78 -5.80 5.86 11.56
N LYS A 79 -6.47 6.23 10.46
CA LYS A 79 -7.19 5.29 9.62
C LYS A 79 -6.23 4.32 8.93
N GLU A 80 -5.08 4.80 8.44
CA GLU A 80 -4.03 3.96 7.86
C GLU A 80 -3.52 2.92 8.88
N ALA A 81 -3.27 3.33 10.13
CA ALA A 81 -2.86 2.41 11.17
C ALA A 81 -3.89 1.29 11.43
N ALA A 82 -5.18 1.64 11.54
CA ALA A 82 -6.26 0.66 11.72
C ALA A 82 -6.40 -0.30 10.51
N ASN A 83 -6.32 0.24 9.30
CA ASN A 83 -6.34 -0.54 8.06
C ASN A 83 -5.17 -1.55 8.00
N LEU A 84 -3.96 -1.13 8.38
CA LEU A 84 -2.79 -1.99 8.41
C LEU A 84 -2.90 -3.07 9.49
N GLU A 85 -3.42 -2.74 10.67
CA GLU A 85 -3.71 -3.72 11.72
C GLU A 85 -4.67 -4.82 11.23
N ASP A 86 -5.73 -4.45 10.51
CA ASP A 86 -6.67 -5.39 9.93
C ASP A 86 -6.02 -6.30 8.87
N LEU A 87 -5.16 -5.75 8.00
CA LEU A 87 -4.44 -6.54 7.00
C LEU A 87 -3.44 -7.51 7.64
N ILE A 88 -2.71 -7.06 8.67
CA ILE A 88 -1.79 -7.90 9.45
C ILE A 88 -2.57 -9.03 10.15
N ALA A 89 -3.71 -8.72 10.78
CA ALA A 89 -4.56 -9.71 11.45
C ALA A 89 -5.12 -10.76 10.47
N LYS A 90 -5.42 -10.34 9.23
CA LYS A 90 -5.81 -11.23 8.12
C LYS A 90 -4.65 -12.07 7.57
N LYS A 91 -3.42 -11.82 8.02
CA LYS A 91 -2.20 -12.53 7.57
C LYS A 91 -2.00 -12.49 6.06
N VAL A 92 -2.16 -11.29 5.47
CA VAL A 92 -1.76 -11.09 4.07
C VAL A 92 -0.29 -11.47 3.87
N ASN A 93 0.06 -11.93 2.68
CA ASN A 93 1.40 -12.44 2.37
C ASN A 93 2.43 -11.33 2.22
N ALA A 94 2.02 -10.12 1.85
CA ALA A 94 2.85 -8.91 1.85
C ALA A 94 1.98 -7.65 1.92
N LEU A 95 2.60 -6.55 2.34
CA LEU A 95 1.99 -5.23 2.36
C LEU A 95 2.68 -4.29 1.36
N LEU A 96 1.87 -3.60 0.56
CA LEU A 96 2.25 -2.42 -0.20
C LEU A 96 1.63 -1.21 0.51
N ILE A 97 2.46 -0.27 0.92
CA ILE A 97 2.03 0.88 1.71
C ILE A 97 2.39 2.15 0.97
N ASN A 98 1.41 3.01 0.74
CA ASN A 98 1.63 4.40 0.36
C ASN A 98 1.34 5.29 1.58
N PRO A 99 2.37 5.57 2.42
CA PRO A 99 2.19 6.26 3.69
C PRO A 99 1.45 7.58 3.57
N THR A 100 0.49 7.80 4.47
CA THR A 100 -0.13 9.11 4.69
C THR A 100 0.86 10.09 5.31
N ASP A 101 1.74 9.62 6.20
CA ASP A 101 2.84 10.34 6.83
C ASP A 101 4.05 9.42 7.04
N ALA A 102 5.26 9.93 6.80
CA ALA A 102 6.48 9.11 6.82
C ALA A 102 6.83 8.57 8.21
N GLU A 103 6.55 9.31 9.28
CA GLU A 103 6.88 8.94 10.66
C GLU A 103 5.72 8.15 11.30
N ALA A 104 4.48 8.59 11.09
CA ALA A 104 3.31 8.01 11.73
C ALA A 104 3.05 6.55 11.31
N VAL A 105 3.48 6.16 10.11
CA VAL A 105 3.30 4.79 9.60
C VAL A 105 4.28 3.78 10.22
N VAL A 106 5.40 4.25 10.79
CA VAL A 106 6.52 3.40 11.24
C VAL A 106 6.08 2.31 12.23
N PRO A 107 5.27 2.60 13.28
CA PRO A 107 4.83 1.56 14.21
C PRO A 107 4.01 0.45 13.54
N SER A 108 3.26 0.77 12.48
CA SER A 108 2.48 -0.22 11.73
C SER A 108 3.38 -1.10 10.86
N ILE A 109 4.44 -0.53 10.28
CA ILE A 109 5.47 -1.29 9.55
C ILE A 109 6.19 -2.24 10.49
N GLU A 110 6.62 -1.78 11.66
CA GLU A 110 7.28 -2.62 12.65
C GLU A 110 6.40 -3.79 13.14
N LYS A 111 5.09 -3.55 13.32
CA LYS A 111 4.12 -4.62 13.60
C LYS A 111 4.06 -5.66 12.48
N ALA A 112 4.06 -5.22 11.21
CA ALA A 112 4.08 -6.13 10.07
C ALA A 112 5.40 -6.93 10.01
N ASN A 113 6.55 -6.28 10.22
CA ASN A 113 7.85 -6.92 10.26
C ASN A 113 7.91 -7.98 11.38
N ALA A 114 7.40 -7.66 12.59
CA ALA A 114 7.32 -8.61 13.70
C ALA A 114 6.40 -9.81 13.42
N ALA A 115 5.39 -9.63 12.56
CA ALA A 115 4.54 -10.71 12.04
C ALA A 115 5.18 -11.48 10.86
N ASN A 116 6.41 -11.16 10.47
CA ASN A 116 7.11 -11.67 9.28
C ASN A 116 6.37 -11.41 7.97
N ILE A 117 5.61 -10.32 7.89
CA ILE A 117 4.97 -9.86 6.66
C ILE A 117 5.92 -8.86 5.98
N PRO A 118 6.43 -9.17 4.77
CA PRO A 118 7.30 -8.25 4.04
C PRO A 118 6.53 -6.99 3.65
N VAL A 119 7.19 -5.84 3.82
CA VAL A 119 6.64 -4.51 3.55
C VAL A 119 7.36 -3.88 2.37
N PHE A 120 6.58 -3.34 1.44
CA PHE A 120 7.01 -2.51 0.33
C PHE A 120 6.37 -1.15 0.47
N THR A 121 7.11 -0.08 0.20
CA THR A 121 6.54 1.27 0.15
C THR A 121 6.40 1.73 -1.30
N VAL A 122 5.31 2.43 -1.62
CA VAL A 122 5.00 2.89 -2.96
C VAL A 122 4.69 4.39 -2.96
N ASP A 123 5.27 5.13 -3.90
CA ASP A 123 5.16 6.60 -4.10
C ASP A 123 5.74 7.46 -2.97
N ARG A 124 5.46 7.11 -1.72
CA ARG A 124 5.95 7.77 -0.50
C ARG A 124 6.76 6.77 0.31
N ALA A 125 7.93 7.19 0.78
CA ALA A 125 8.74 6.45 1.73
C ALA A 125 8.23 6.65 3.16
N ALA A 126 8.46 5.64 4.00
CA ALA A 126 8.39 5.74 5.45
C ALA A 126 9.78 6.12 6.00
N ALA A 127 9.81 6.69 7.21
CA ALA A 127 11.05 7.11 7.88
C ALA A 127 11.79 5.97 8.58
N GLY A 128 11.16 4.81 8.74
CA GLY A 128 11.71 3.67 9.45
C GLY A 128 10.96 2.36 9.20
N GLY A 129 11.35 1.32 9.94
CA GLY A 129 10.92 -0.06 9.73
C GLY A 129 11.74 -0.78 8.66
N GLU A 130 11.58 -2.10 8.58
CA GLU A 130 12.23 -2.91 7.56
C GLU A 130 11.38 -2.93 6.29
N ILE A 131 11.93 -2.35 5.22
CA ILE A 131 11.28 -2.21 3.92
C ILE A 131 12.08 -3.02 2.91
N VAL A 132 11.41 -3.94 2.22
CA VAL A 132 12.04 -4.80 1.21
C VAL A 132 12.46 -3.99 0.00
N SER A 133 11.57 -3.11 -0.48
CA SER A 133 11.86 -2.17 -1.55
C SER A 133 10.94 -0.96 -1.46
N HIS A 134 11.47 0.19 -1.85
CA HIS A 134 10.70 1.39 -2.11
C HIS A 134 10.51 1.57 -3.61
N ILE A 135 9.27 1.73 -4.07
CA ILE A 135 8.92 1.93 -5.48
C ILE A 135 8.38 3.34 -5.64
N ALA A 136 9.19 4.26 -6.17
CA ALA A 136 8.79 5.64 -6.40
C ALA A 136 9.56 6.26 -7.57
N SER A 137 9.09 7.43 -7.99
CA SER A 137 9.88 8.33 -8.84
C SER A 137 10.99 8.99 -8.02
N ASP A 138 12.07 9.41 -8.68
CA ASP A 138 13.07 10.29 -8.06
C ASP A 138 12.47 11.70 -7.89
N ASN A 139 11.93 11.94 -6.69
CA ASN A 139 11.27 13.20 -6.36
C ASN A 139 12.24 14.38 -6.30
N VAL A 140 13.49 14.17 -5.91
CA VAL A 140 14.51 15.24 -5.88
C VAL A 140 14.85 15.65 -7.30
N ALA A 141 15.10 14.69 -8.20
CA ALA A 141 15.27 14.98 -9.62
C ALA A 141 14.02 15.65 -10.22
N GLY A 142 12.82 15.20 -9.84
CA GLY A 142 11.56 15.82 -10.23
C GLY A 142 11.46 17.30 -9.83
N GLY A 143 11.79 17.61 -8.57
CA GLY A 143 11.84 18.99 -8.07
C GLY A 143 12.88 19.84 -8.81
N ARG A 144 14.06 19.27 -9.06
CA ARG A 144 15.13 19.94 -9.81
C ARG A 144 14.68 20.29 -11.23
N MET A 145 14.10 19.34 -11.96
CA MET A 145 13.57 19.58 -13.31
C MET A 145 12.52 20.70 -13.32
N ALA A 146 11.65 20.76 -12.31
CA ALA A 146 10.65 21.83 -12.20
C ALA A 146 11.32 23.20 -11.94
N GLY A 147 12.30 23.25 -11.05
CA GLY A 147 13.07 24.47 -10.75
C GLY A 147 13.86 24.97 -11.95
N GLU A 148 14.55 24.08 -12.65
CA GLU A 148 15.32 24.38 -13.87
C GLU A 148 14.39 24.96 -14.94
N LYS A 149 13.22 24.32 -15.14
CA LYS A 149 12.26 24.79 -16.13
C LYS A 149 11.70 26.17 -15.78
N LEU A 150 11.42 26.42 -14.50
CA LEU A 150 10.95 27.73 -14.04
C LEU A 150 12.01 28.81 -14.24
N ALA A 151 13.26 28.53 -13.90
CA ALA A 151 14.37 29.48 -14.09
C ALA A 151 14.57 29.83 -15.57
N GLU A 152 14.51 28.84 -16.47
CA GLU A 152 14.55 29.04 -17.93
C GLU A 152 13.44 30.01 -18.39
N LEU A 153 12.20 29.75 -17.95
CA LEU A 153 11.03 30.56 -18.33
C LEU A 153 11.11 32.00 -17.82
N LEU A 154 11.77 32.22 -16.68
CA LEU A 154 11.99 33.53 -16.08
C LEU A 154 13.22 34.27 -16.66
N GLY A 155 14.01 33.61 -17.52
CA GLY A 155 15.31 34.15 -17.94
C GLY A 155 16.25 34.34 -16.75
N SER A 156 16.21 33.42 -15.78
CA SER A 156 16.98 33.42 -14.53
C SER A 156 16.76 34.61 -13.60
N LYS A 157 15.65 35.35 -13.73
CA LYS A 157 15.34 36.50 -12.86
C LYS A 157 13.86 36.65 -12.58
N GLY A 158 13.49 36.89 -11.31
CA GLY A 158 12.11 37.19 -10.98
C GLY A 158 11.75 36.92 -9.53
N LYS A 159 10.44 36.91 -9.27
CA LYS A 159 9.86 36.56 -7.97
C LYS A 159 9.00 35.33 -8.15
N VAL A 160 9.13 34.37 -7.25
CA VAL A 160 8.39 33.11 -7.30
C VAL A 160 7.72 32.82 -5.96
N VAL A 161 6.58 32.14 -6.03
CA VAL A 161 5.88 31.58 -4.87
C VAL A 161 5.94 30.07 -4.99
N GLU A 162 6.35 29.39 -3.93
CA GLU A 162 6.35 27.93 -3.87
C GLU A 162 5.13 27.47 -3.06
N LEU A 163 4.26 26.71 -3.74
CA LEU A 163 3.19 25.97 -3.09
C LEU A 163 3.71 24.60 -2.68
N GLU A 164 3.76 24.35 -1.38
CA GLU A 164 4.26 23.10 -0.82
C GLU A 164 3.13 22.05 -0.74
N GLY A 165 3.54 20.78 -0.78
CA GLY A 165 2.64 19.63 -0.71
C GLY A 165 2.13 19.31 0.68
N ILE A 166 1.63 18.09 0.86
CA ILE A 166 1.19 17.58 2.17
C ILE A 166 2.41 17.46 3.10
N THR A 167 2.33 18.13 4.24
CA THR A 167 3.36 18.07 5.29
C THR A 167 3.54 16.64 5.80
N GLY A 168 4.77 16.23 6.06
CA GLY A 168 5.08 14.88 6.57
C GLY A 168 5.24 13.82 5.48
N THR A 169 4.85 14.12 4.24
CA THR A 169 5.11 13.21 3.10
C THR A 169 6.53 13.36 2.57
N SER A 170 7.20 12.24 2.35
CA SER A 170 8.53 12.17 1.72
C SER A 170 8.55 12.84 0.34
N SER A 171 7.52 12.59 -0.47
CA SER A 171 7.43 13.15 -1.82
C SER A 171 7.37 14.68 -1.85
N ALA A 172 6.67 15.33 -0.90
CA ALA A 172 6.65 16.79 -0.80
C ALA A 172 8.00 17.35 -0.37
N ARG A 173 8.62 16.74 0.63
CA ARG A 173 9.94 17.13 1.12
C ARG A 173 11.00 17.02 0.02
N GLU A 174 11.05 15.91 -0.70
CA GLU A 174 12.06 15.62 -1.73
C GLU A 174 11.89 16.52 -2.96
N ARG A 175 10.65 16.74 -3.43
CA ARG A 175 10.40 17.69 -4.53
C ARG A 175 10.76 19.12 -4.13
N GLY A 176 10.39 19.53 -2.91
CA GLY A 176 10.77 20.84 -2.37
C GLY A 176 12.29 20.98 -2.27
N GLN A 177 13.01 19.95 -1.82
CA GLN A 177 14.47 19.95 -1.79
C GLN A 177 15.05 20.22 -3.19
N GLY A 178 14.69 19.41 -4.19
CA GLY A 178 15.23 19.56 -5.54
C GLY A 178 14.91 20.91 -6.18
N PHE A 179 13.69 21.42 -5.97
CA PHE A 179 13.30 22.75 -6.44
C PHE A 179 14.16 23.85 -5.79
N ASN A 180 14.34 23.77 -4.48
CA ASN A 180 15.04 24.79 -3.70
C ASN A 180 16.57 24.79 -3.89
N GLU A 181 17.16 23.63 -4.21
CA GLU A 181 18.54 23.55 -4.70
C GLU A 181 18.73 24.45 -5.93
N VAL A 182 17.88 24.32 -6.96
CA VAL A 182 17.97 25.14 -8.19
C VAL A 182 17.73 26.62 -7.92
N MET A 183 16.73 26.95 -7.10
CA MET A 183 16.47 28.35 -6.77
C MET A 183 17.65 28.99 -6.04
N SER A 184 18.36 28.24 -5.18
CA SER A 184 19.55 28.75 -4.48
C SER A 184 20.75 29.04 -5.41
N GLU A 185 20.82 28.34 -6.54
CA GLU A 185 21.84 28.56 -7.58
C GLU A 185 21.51 29.76 -8.50
N ASN A 186 20.25 30.22 -8.49
CA ASN A 186 19.76 31.34 -9.30
C ASN A 186 19.47 32.57 -8.42
N SER A 187 20.52 33.29 -7.99
CA SER A 187 20.40 34.40 -7.03
C SER A 187 19.51 35.57 -7.45
N ASP A 188 19.22 35.72 -8.74
CA ASP A 188 18.32 36.74 -9.29
C ASP A 188 16.84 36.31 -9.26
N ILE A 189 16.55 35.07 -8.84
CA ILE A 189 15.21 34.58 -8.53
C ILE A 189 14.99 34.62 -7.02
N GLU A 190 14.00 35.39 -6.59
CA GLU A 190 13.61 35.54 -5.19
C GLU A 190 12.37 34.70 -4.90
N ILE A 191 12.46 33.74 -3.97
CA ILE A 191 11.28 33.08 -3.42
C ILE A 191 10.64 34.04 -2.42
N VAL A 192 9.51 34.64 -2.78
CA VAL A 192 8.83 35.67 -1.97
C VAL A 192 7.82 35.09 -0.99
N ALA A 193 7.39 33.85 -1.21
CA ALA A 193 6.56 33.09 -0.27
C ALA A 193 6.73 31.58 -0.48
N ARG A 194 6.65 30.85 0.63
CA ARG A 194 6.45 29.39 0.69
C ARG A 194 5.23 29.13 1.54
N GLN A 195 4.24 28.44 0.98
CA GLN A 195 3.03 28.09 1.72
C GLN A 195 2.54 26.71 1.36
N THR A 196 2.17 25.94 2.39
CA THR A 196 1.57 24.63 2.27
C THR A 196 0.17 24.73 1.65
N ALA A 197 -0.07 23.95 0.59
CA ALA A 197 -1.36 23.83 -0.07
C ALA A 197 -1.84 22.37 -0.14
N ASP A 198 -1.14 21.42 0.50
CA ASP A 198 -1.55 20.01 0.68
C ASP A 198 -1.88 19.26 -0.62
N TYR A 199 -1.31 19.66 -1.75
CA TYR A 199 -1.71 19.17 -3.08
C TYR A 199 -3.21 19.33 -3.40
N ASP A 200 -3.88 20.22 -2.66
CA ASP A 200 -5.29 20.50 -2.79
C ASP A 200 -5.51 21.76 -3.63
N ARG A 201 -6.41 21.64 -4.60
CA ARG A 201 -6.69 22.72 -5.56
C ARG A 201 -7.31 23.94 -4.89
N ALA A 202 -8.21 23.75 -3.92
CA ALA A 202 -8.89 24.85 -3.25
C ALA A 202 -7.94 25.59 -2.32
N LYS A 203 -7.11 24.86 -1.54
CA LYS A 203 -6.07 25.47 -0.71
C LYS A 203 -5.04 26.23 -1.53
N GLY A 204 -4.62 25.66 -2.68
CA GLY A 204 -3.73 26.34 -3.61
C GLY A 204 -4.29 27.67 -4.13
N LEU A 205 -5.60 27.73 -4.43
CA LEU A 205 -6.28 28.99 -4.78
C LEU A 205 -6.25 29.98 -3.61
N SER A 206 -6.62 29.53 -2.40
CA SER A 206 -6.66 30.38 -1.21
C SER A 206 -5.30 31.00 -0.84
N VAL A 207 -4.19 30.34 -1.14
CA VAL A 207 -2.85 30.93 -0.95
C VAL A 207 -2.64 32.18 -1.81
N PHE A 208 -3.19 32.22 -3.02
CA PHE A 208 -3.02 33.36 -3.95
C PHE A 208 -4.11 34.43 -3.84
N GLU A 209 -5.16 34.19 -3.07
CA GLU A 209 -6.22 35.17 -2.81
C GLU A 209 -5.91 36.12 -1.64
N ASN A 210 -4.95 35.76 -0.79
CA ASN A 210 -4.55 36.51 0.42
C ASN A 210 -3.21 37.24 0.24
#